data_AF-A0A368DN63-F1
#
_entry.id   AF-A0A368DN63-F1
#
_cell.length_a   1.000
_cell.length_b   1.000
_cell.length_c   1.000
_cell.angle_alpha   90.00
_cell.angle_beta   90.00
_cell.angle_gamma   90.00
#
_symmetry.space_group_name_H-M   'P 1'
#
loop_
_entity.id
_entity.type
_entity.pdbx_description
1 polymer ?
#
loop_
_entity_poly.entity_id
_entity_poly.type
_entity_poly.pdbx_seq_one_letter_code
_entity_poly.pdbx_strand_id
1 'polypeptide(L)'
;MIDGLLILAVTFLALLALNYVSIRAFKLPKQKRERLRKISLIIYALFIVFLGLFNIIEENNTIFGWGQILIGVAFFLADKYDRKRKNL
;
A
#
# COMPACT_ATOMS: atom_id res chain seq x y z
N MET A 1 -2.90 21.11 10.96
CA MET A 1 -2.22 20.71 9.70
C MET A 1 -2.06 19.19 9.64
N ILE A 2 -1.61 18.56 10.73
CA ILE A 2 -1.44 17.10 10.87
C ILE A 2 -2.75 16.33 10.63
N ASP A 3 -3.86 16.79 11.21
CA ASP A 3 -5.16 16.15 11.01
C ASP A 3 -5.57 16.13 9.54
N GLY A 4 -5.27 17.20 8.80
CA GLY A 4 -5.52 17.27 7.36
C GLY A 4 -4.67 16.29 6.56
N LEU A 5 -3.40 16.11 6.94
CA LEU A 5 -2.51 15.11 6.34
C LEU A 5 -2.96 13.69 6.65
N LEU A 6 -3.36 13.40 7.89
CA LEU A 6 -3.91 12.11 8.28
C LEU A 6 -5.21 11.79 7.53
N ILE A 7 -6.12 12.76 7.42
CA ILE A 7 -7.36 12.61 6.63
C ILE A 7 -7.04 12.35 5.16
N LEU A 8 -6.11 13.11 4.58
CA LEU A 8 -5.69 12.92 3.19
C LEU A 8 -5.10 11.52 3.00
N ALA A 9 -4.28 11.08 3.94
CA ALA A 9 -3.66 9.78 3.93
C ALA A 9 -4.70 8.65 4.02
N VAL A 10 -5.61 8.71 4.99
CA VAL A 10 -6.72 7.74 5.11
C VAL A 10 -7.58 7.72 3.85
N THR A 11 -7.85 8.88 3.25
CA THR A 11 -8.61 9.00 2.00
C THR A 11 -7.89 8.34 0.83
N PHE A 12 -6.56 8.53 0.70
CA PHE A 12 -5.75 7.84 -0.29
C PHE A 12 -5.78 6.33 -0.09
N LEU A 13 -5.69 5.87 1.16
CA LEU A 13 -5.72 4.44 1.49
C LEU A 13 -7.08 3.83 1.14
N ALA A 14 -8.18 4.54 1.41
CA ALA A 14 -9.53 4.15 1.02
C ALA A 14 -9.71 4.10 -0.51
N LEU A 15 -9.25 5.13 -1.24
CA LEU A 15 -9.27 5.15 -2.70
C LEU A 15 -8.45 4.00 -3.30
N LEU A 16 -7.33 3.65 -2.68
CA LEU A 16 -6.50 2.54 -3.12
C LEU A 16 -7.18 1.18 -2.89
N ALA A 17 -7.82 0.99 -1.74
CA ALA A 17 -8.60 -0.19 -1.45
C ALA A 17 -9.78 -0.33 -2.42
N LEU A 18 -10.46 0.78 -2.70
CA LEU A 18 -11.54 0.84 -3.68
C LEU A 18 -11.03 0.48 -5.09
N ASN A 19 -9.82 0.94 -5.46
CA ASN A 19 -9.18 0.61 -6.73
C ASN A 19 -8.87 -0.90 -6.82
N TYR A 20 -8.32 -1.49 -5.76
CA TYR A 20 -8.09 -2.94 -5.69
C TYR A 20 -9.38 -3.76 -5.84
N VAL A 21 -10.45 -3.35 -5.15
CA VAL A 21 -11.77 -3.99 -5.27
C VAL A 21 -12.35 -3.80 -6.66
N SER A 22 -12.21 -2.60 -7.24
CA SER A 22 -12.67 -2.29 -8.59
C SER A 22 -11.96 -3.18 -9.62
N ILE A 23 -10.65 -3.34 -9.54
CA ILE A 23 -9.86 -4.24 -10.41
C ILE A 23 -10.37 -5.70 -10.32
N ARG A 24 -10.89 -6.12 -9.15
CA ARG A 24 -11.48 -7.45 -8.95
C ARG A 24 -12.91 -7.54 -9.49
N ALA A 25 -13.69 -6.47 -9.39
CA ALA A 25 -15.08 -6.39 -9.83
C ALA A 25 -15.22 -6.22 -11.35
N PHE A 26 -14.29 -5.51 -12.00
CA PHE A 26 -14.25 -5.38 -13.45
C PHE A 26 -13.75 -6.67 -14.12
N LYS A 27 -14.44 -7.13 -15.17
CA LYS A 27 -14.04 -8.26 -16.03
C LYS A 27 -12.85 -7.89 -16.94
N LEU A 28 -11.75 -7.43 -16.35
CA LEU A 28 -10.55 -7.07 -17.09
C LEU A 28 -9.80 -8.32 -17.58
N PRO A 29 -9.16 -8.25 -18.77
CA PRO A 29 -8.25 -9.31 -19.23
C PRO A 29 -7.18 -9.61 -18.18
N LYS A 30 -6.84 -10.89 -17.98
CA LYS A 30 -5.93 -11.36 -16.91
C LYS A 30 -4.63 -10.53 -16.84
N GLN A 31 -4.01 -10.23 -17.98
CA GLN A 31 -2.78 -9.44 -18.06
C GLN A 31 -2.95 -8.00 -17.54
N LYS A 32 -4.04 -7.31 -17.92
CA LYS A 32 -4.32 -5.95 -17.43
C LYS A 32 -4.63 -5.94 -15.94
N ARG A 33 -5.37 -6.94 -15.47
CA ARG A 33 -5.72 -7.11 -14.05
C ARG A 33 -4.49 -7.33 -13.18
N GLU A 34 -3.56 -8.18 -13.60
CA GLU A 34 -2.30 -8.40 -12.86
C GLU A 34 -1.41 -7.16 -12.85
N ARG A 35 -1.30 -6.45 -13.98
CA ARG A 35 -0.52 -5.20 -14.04
C ARG A 35 -1.08 -4.14 -13.09
N LEU A 36 -2.40 -3.94 -13.08
CA LEU A 36 -3.02 -2.97 -12.18
C LEU A 36 -2.89 -3.39 -10.72
N ARG A 37 -3.10 -4.67 -10.40
CA ARG A 37 -2.92 -5.19 -9.03
C ARG A 37 -1.51 -4.94 -8.52
N LYS A 38 -0.49 -5.12 -9.37
CA LYS A 38 0.91 -4.85 -9.03
C LYS A 38 1.16 -3.37 -8.76
N ILE A 39 0.64 -2.48 -9.62
CA ILE A 39 0.75 -1.03 -9.43
C ILE A 39 0.08 -0.62 -8.12
N SER A 40 -1.14 -1.10 -7.84
CA SER A 40 -1.85 -0.82 -6.60
C SER A 40 -1.08 -1.29 -5.36
N LEU A 41 -0.49 -2.50 -5.40
CA LEU A 41 0.34 -3.02 -4.30
C LEU A 41 1.57 -2.15 -4.03
N ILE A 42 2.27 -1.72 -5.09
CA ILE A 42 3.44 -0.85 -4.96
C ILE A 42 3.05 0.48 -4.34
N ILE A 43 1.97 1.09 -4.82
CA ILE A 43 1.47 2.35 -4.27
C ILE A 43 1.06 2.18 -2.80
N TYR A 44 0.41 1.06 -2.45
CA TYR A 44 0.00 0.76 -1.08
C TYR A 44 1.20 0.67 -0.13
N ALA A 45 2.23 -0.07 -0.55
CA ALA A 45 3.45 -0.25 0.23
C ALA A 45 4.21 1.06 0.43
N LEU A 46 4.38 1.86 -0.63
CA LEU A 46 4.98 3.19 -0.56
C LEU A 46 4.20 4.11 0.38
N PHE A 47 2.88 4.12 0.24
CA PHE A 47 2.01 4.94 1.05
C PHE A 47 2.15 4.64 2.55
N ILE A 48 2.12 3.36 2.94
CA ILE A 48 2.30 2.96 4.34
C ILE A 48 3.69 3.35 4.86
N VAL A 49 4.75 3.19 4.06
CA VAL A 49 6.11 3.61 4.45
C VAL A 49 6.17 5.11 4.70
N PHE A 50 5.58 5.92 3.81
CA PHE A 50 5.51 7.38 4.01
C PHE A 50 4.70 7.77 5.24
N LEU A 51 3.58 7.08 5.50
CA LEU A 51 2.77 7.30 6.70
C LEU A 51 3.59 7.01 7.98
N GLY A 52 4.36 5.92 7.96
CA GLY A 52 5.22 5.55 9.08
C GLY A 52 6.37 6.53 9.30
N LEU A 53 7.01 6.98 8.23
CA LEU A 53 8.03 8.04 8.30
C LEU A 53 7.46 9.34 8.87
N PHE A 54 6.26 9.73 8.46
CA PHE A 54 5.58 10.92 8.99
C PHE A 54 5.32 10.80 10.50
N ASN A 55 4.82 9.65 10.95
CA ASN A 55 4.59 9.37 12.37
C ASN A 55 5.88 9.35 13.22
N ILE A 56 7.02 9.03 12.62
CA ILE A 56 8.33 9.09 13.29
C ILE A 56 8.84 10.53 13.35
N ILE A 57 8.78 11.27 12.24
CA ILE A 57 9.30 12.65 12.14
C ILE A 57 8.55 13.57 13.11
N GLU A 58 7.25 13.38 13.28
CA GLU A 58 6.45 14.21 14.19
C GLU A 58 6.46 13.72 15.65
N GLU A 59 7.25 12.69 15.98
CA GLU A 59 7.33 12.07 17.32
C GLU A 59 5.96 11.69 17.94
N ASN A 60 4.93 11.60 17.10
CA ASN A 60 3.54 11.48 17.54
C ASN A 60 3.26 10.07 18.09
N ASN A 61 3.77 9.04 17.40
CA ASN A 61 3.71 7.64 17.82
C ASN A 61 4.81 6.83 17.11
N THR A 62 6.05 7.00 17.57
CA THR A 62 7.25 6.44 16.93
C THR A 62 7.20 4.92 16.78
N ILE A 63 6.66 4.19 17.77
CA ILE A 63 6.48 2.73 17.72
C ILE A 63 5.53 2.34 16.58
N PHE A 64 4.42 3.06 16.44
CA PHE A 64 3.44 2.81 15.39
C PHE A 64 3.99 3.15 14.01
N GLY A 65 4.81 4.20 13.90
CA GLY A 65 5.50 4.57 12.67
C GLY A 65 6.50 3.51 12.19
N TRP A 66 7.31 2.94 13.10
CA TRP A 66 8.19 1.81 12.77
C TRP A 66 7.42 0.56 12.33
N GLY A 67 6.29 0.27 12.99
CA GLY A 67 5.39 -0.82 12.60
C GLY A 67 4.83 -0.64 11.19
N GLN A 68 4.41 0.57 10.84
CA GLN A 68 3.94 0.89 9.49
C GLN A 68 5.05 0.68 8.46
N ILE A 69 6.26 1.21 8.69
CA ILE A 69 7.40 1.01 7.77
C ILE A 69 7.68 -0.48 7.54
N LEU A 70 7.72 -1.29 8.62
CA LEU A 70 7.91 -2.74 8.52
C LEU A 70 6.82 -3.42 7.69
N ILE A 71 5.55 -3.05 7.86
CA ILE A 71 4.43 -3.58 7.09
C ILE A 71 4.56 -3.20 5.61
N GLY A 72 4.88 -1.94 5.29
CA GLY A 72 5.06 -1.50 3.91
C GLY A 72 6.21 -2.23 3.21
N VAL A 73 7.34 -2.44 3.89
CA VAL A 73 8.47 -3.22 3.37
C VAL A 73 8.10 -4.71 3.21
N ALA A 74 7.39 -5.29 4.17
CA ALA A 74 6.92 -6.67 4.09
C ALA A 74 6.01 -6.89 2.88
N PHE A 75 5.17 -5.92 2.55
CA PHE A 75 4.32 -5.95 1.34
C PHE A 75 5.14 -6.01 0.04
N PHE A 76 6.24 -5.23 -0.06
CA PHE A 76 7.16 -5.32 -1.20
C PHE A 76 7.79 -6.71 -1.35
N LEU A 77 8.17 -7.32 -0.23
CA LEU A 77 8.77 -8.65 -0.21
C LEU A 77 7.75 -9.75 -0.54
N ALA A 78 6.52 -9.65 0.00
CA ALA A 78 5.43 -10.59 -0.27
C ALA A 78 5.05 -10.60 -1.76
N ASP A 79 4.95 -9.44 -2.41
CA ASP A 79 4.69 -9.35 -3.86
C ASP A 79 5.83 -9.96 -4.70
N LYS A 80 7.09 -9.84 -4.24
CA LYS A 80 8.23 -10.50 -4.89
C LYS A 80 8.17 -12.02 -4.72
N TYR A 81 7.71 -12.51 -3.57
CA TYR A 81 7.62 -13.93 -3.26
C TYR A 81 6.47 -14.63 -4.00
N ASP A 82 5.28 -13.99 -4.07
CA ASP A 82 4.11 -14.52 -4.79
C ASP A 82 4.40 -14.67 -6.29
N ARG A 83 5.16 -13.73 -6.87
CA ARG A 83 5.61 -13.81 -8.27
C ARG A 83 6.58 -14.96 -8.53
N LYS A 84 7.46 -15.27 -7.57
CA LYS A 84 8.41 -16.39 -7.70
C LYS A 84 7.67 -17.73 -7.72
N ARG A 85 6.54 -17.85 -7.00
CA ARG A 85 5.69 -19.05 -6.97
C ARG A 85 4.86 -19.25 -8.24
N LYS A 86 4.45 -18.19 -8.92
CA LYS A 86 3.64 -18.28 -10.15
C LYS A 86 4.45 -18.61 -11.42
N ASN A 87 5.78 -18.45 -11.37
CA ASN A 87 6.69 -18.75 -12.47
C ASN A 87 7.43 -20.10 -12.30
N LEU A 88 7.05 -20.88 -11.28
CA LEU A 88 7.42 -22.28 -11.06
C LEU A 88 6.21 -23.15 -11.40
#